data_AF-A0AAU6Q7H9-F1
#
_entry.id   AF-A0AAU6Q7H9-F1
#
_cell.length_a   1.000
_cell.length_b   1.000
_cell.length_c   1.000
_cell.angle_alpha   90.00
_cell.angle_beta   90.00
_cell.angle_gamma   90.00
#
_symmetry.space_group_name_H-M   'P 1'
#
loop_
_entity.id
_entity.type
_entity.pdbx_description
1 polymer ?
#
loop_
_entity_poly.entity_id
_entity_poly.type
_entity_poly.pdbx_seq_one_letter_code
_entity_poly.pdbx_strand_id
1 'polypeptide(L)'
;MEAATTVAELLEVVRQLQQQIGELTQRVKDLETENQALREENARLREENTRLKKRINDLERQGKKYTAPHSREALKADPQRPGRKPGQGTFTYRQVPESITEEITVSVPNRCPACDFLGELVLSS
;
A
#
# COMPACT_ATOMS: atom_id res chain seq x y z
N MET A 1 48.71 -67.87 45.35
CA MET A 1 49.08 -66.80 44.39
C MET A 1 47.88 -66.34 43.57
N GLU A 2 47.00 -67.23 43.09
CA GLU A 2 45.81 -66.87 42.27
C GLU A 2 44.84 -65.85 42.90
N ALA A 3 44.59 -65.92 44.21
CA ALA A 3 43.69 -64.97 44.87
C ALA A 3 44.25 -63.54 44.96
N ALA A 4 45.58 -63.38 44.93
CA ALA A 4 46.21 -62.05 44.93
C ALA A 4 46.18 -61.42 43.54
N THR A 5 46.25 -62.22 42.48
CA THR A 5 46.13 -61.76 41.08
C THR A 5 44.72 -61.29 40.74
N THR A 6 43.68 -61.99 41.21
CA THR A 6 42.29 -61.57 40.96
C THR A 6 41.93 -60.28 41.70
N VAL A 7 42.45 -60.09 42.92
CA VAL A 7 42.29 -58.81 43.66
C VAL A 7 43.00 -57.66 42.95
N ALA A 8 44.21 -57.89 42.41
CA ALA A 8 44.93 -56.87 41.65
C ALA A 8 44.19 -56.47 40.36
N GLU A 9 43.64 -57.43 39.63
CA GLU A 9 42.82 -57.19 38.43
C GLU A 9 41.54 -56.38 38.75
N LEU A 10 40.84 -56.72 39.84
CA LEU A 10 39.66 -55.97 40.28
C LEU A 10 39.99 -54.52 40.65
N LEU A 11 41.13 -54.28 41.32
CA LEU A 11 41.58 -52.92 41.64
C LEU A 11 41.91 -52.10 40.39
N GLU A 12 42.45 -52.74 39.35
CA GLU A 12 42.70 -52.09 38.06
C GLU A 12 41.39 -51.66 37.41
N VAL A 13 40.40 -52.55 37.37
CA VAL A 13 39.07 -52.25 36.83
C VAL A 13 38.40 -51.12 37.61
N VAL A 14 38.48 -51.13 38.95
CA VAL A 14 37.94 -50.04 39.77
C VAL A 14 38.61 -48.71 39.43
N ARG A 15 39.93 -48.69 39.23
CA ARG A 15 40.66 -47.48 38.85
C ARG A 15 40.22 -46.95 37.48
N GLN A 16 40.07 -47.85 36.50
CA GLN A 16 39.59 -47.49 35.16
C GLN A 16 38.17 -46.92 35.20
N LEU A 17 37.27 -47.54 35.98
CA LEU A 17 35.91 -47.04 36.17
C LEU A 17 35.89 -45.67 36.86
N GLN A 18 36.73 -45.45 37.88
CA GLN A 18 36.86 -44.15 38.52
C GLN A 18 37.35 -43.06 37.55
N GLN A 19 38.30 -43.40 36.68
CA GLN A 19 38.77 -42.48 35.63
C GLN A 19 37.64 -42.15 34.64
N GLN A 20 36.93 -43.16 34.14
CA GLN A 20 35.81 -42.97 33.22
C GLN A 20 34.68 -42.12 33.84
N ILE A 21 34.37 -42.34 35.12
CA ILE A 21 33.38 -41.51 35.84
C ILE A 21 33.85 -40.06 35.90
N GLY A 22 35.15 -39.82 36.15
CA GLY A 22 35.72 -38.47 36.15
C GLY A 22 35.57 -37.78 34.79
N GLU A 23 35.93 -38.47 33.71
CA GLU A 23 35.83 -37.98 32.34
C GLU A 23 34.37 -37.67 31.94
N LEU A 24 33.45 -38.59 32.24
CA LEU A 24 32.02 -38.40 31.96
C LEU A 24 31.44 -37.26 32.77
N THR A 25 31.83 -37.12 34.05
CA THR A 25 31.38 -36.01 34.89
C THR A 25 31.82 -34.67 34.33
N GLN A 26 33.07 -34.57 33.84
CA GLN A 26 33.55 -33.36 33.20
C GLN A 26 32.78 -33.08 31.92
N ARG A 27 32.56 -34.11 31.09
CA ARG A 27 31.83 -33.96 29.83
C ARG A 27 30.38 -33.51 30.05
N VAL A 28 29.71 -33.99 31.08
CA VAL A 28 28.35 -33.57 31.44
C VAL A 28 28.34 -32.09 31.83
N LYS A 29 29.29 -31.63 32.66
CA LYS A 29 29.39 -30.21 33.04
C LYS A 29 29.60 -29.32 31.82
N ASP A 30 30.52 -29.70 30.93
CA ASP A 30 30.78 -28.93 29.72
C ASP A 30 29.52 -28.84 28.85
N LEU A 31 28.83 -29.97 28.65
CA LEU A 31 27.58 -30.02 27.88
C LEU A 31 26.45 -29.20 28.53
N GLU A 32 26.35 -29.20 29.86
CA GLU A 32 25.37 -28.38 30.58
C GLU A 32 25.63 -26.88 30.36
N THR A 33 26.89 -26.45 30.44
CA THR A 33 27.25 -25.05 30.17
C THR A 33 26.97 -24.64 28.73
N GLU A 34 27.30 -25.49 27.76
CA GLU A 34 26.98 -25.26 26.34
C GLU A 34 25.47 -25.22 26.11
N ASN A 35 24.71 -26.14 26.71
CA ASN A 35 23.27 -26.17 26.58
C ASN A 35 22.62 -24.91 27.15
N GLN A 36 23.11 -24.42 28.28
CA GLN A 36 22.63 -23.18 28.89
C GLN A 36 22.89 -21.97 27.96
N ALA A 37 24.11 -21.85 27.43
CA ALA A 37 24.46 -20.78 26.50
C ALA A 37 23.58 -20.81 25.23
N LEU A 38 23.39 -22.00 24.64
CA LEU A 38 22.54 -22.18 23.47
C LEU A 38 21.07 -21.86 23.75
N ARG A 39 20.56 -22.18 24.94
CA ARG A 39 19.18 -21.83 25.35
C ARG A 39 18.99 -20.33 25.45
N GLU A 40 19.95 -19.62 26.03
CA GLU A 40 19.92 -18.16 26.13
C GLU A 40 19.96 -17.49 24.75
N GLU A 41 20.84 -17.95 23.87
CA GLU A 41 20.90 -17.47 22.49
C GLU A 41 19.59 -17.75 21.74
N ASN A 42 19.04 -18.96 21.87
CA ASN A 42 17.79 -19.32 21.22
C ASN A 42 16.63 -18.44 21.71
N ALA A 43 16.58 -18.12 23.02
CA ALA A 43 15.58 -17.23 23.59
C ALA A 43 15.68 -15.81 22.98
N ARG A 44 16.90 -15.25 22.90
CA ARG A 44 17.14 -13.94 22.27
C ARG A 44 16.74 -13.92 20.80
N LEU A 45 17.16 -14.93 20.04
CA LEU A 45 16.82 -15.03 18.62
C LEU A 45 15.31 -15.20 18.40
N ARG A 46 14.61 -15.95 19.27
CA ARG A 46 13.15 -16.06 19.21
C ARG A 46 12.48 -14.72 19.45
N GLU A 47 12.91 -13.98 20.47
CA GLU A 47 12.38 -12.65 20.77
C GLU A 47 12.56 -11.70 19.58
N GLU A 48 13.77 -11.64 19.03
CA GLU A 48 14.06 -10.82 17.85
C GLU A 48 13.22 -11.25 16.65
N ASN A 49 13.10 -12.55 16.40
CA ASN A 49 12.26 -13.07 15.32
C ASN A 49 10.79 -12.66 15.49
N THR A 50 10.26 -12.70 16.72
CA THR A 50 8.88 -12.23 16.98
C THR A 50 8.74 -10.73 16.74
N ARG A 51 9.73 -9.92 17.14
CA ARG A 51 9.75 -8.46 16.92
C ARG A 51 9.79 -8.14 15.43
N LEU A 52 10.66 -8.80 14.67
CA LEU A 52 10.80 -8.62 13.23
C LEU A 52 9.52 -9.05 12.49
N LYS A 53 8.93 -10.20 12.87
CA LYS A 53 7.65 -10.66 12.30
C LYS A 53 6.52 -9.65 12.54
N LYS A 54 6.42 -9.08 13.75
CA LYS A 54 5.45 -8.00 14.03
C LYS A 54 5.71 -6.78 13.14
N ARG A 55 6.96 -6.35 13.01
CA ARG A 55 7.33 -5.22 12.15
C ARG A 55 6.97 -5.47 10.68
N ILE A 56 7.25 -6.66 10.16
CA ILE A 56 6.87 -7.07 8.81
C ILE A 56 5.34 -7.02 8.67
N ASN A 57 4.60 -7.57 9.63
CA ASN A 57 3.14 -7.55 9.58
C ASN A 57 2.57 -6.12 9.58
N ASP A 58 3.13 -5.23 10.38
CA ASP A 58 2.71 -3.82 10.42
C ASP A 58 2.98 -3.11 9.10
N LEU A 59 4.17 -3.31 8.51
CA LEU A 59 4.53 -2.75 7.21
C LEU A 59 3.67 -3.33 6.08
N GLU A 60 3.42 -4.65 6.11
CA GLU A 60 2.51 -5.29 5.17
C GLU A 60 1.09 -4.77 5.32
N ARG A 61 0.59 -4.55 6.55
CA ARG A 61 -0.72 -3.94 6.78
C ARG A 61 -0.78 -2.50 6.28
N GLN A 62 0.31 -1.74 6.36
CA GLN A 62 0.40 -0.41 5.80
C GLN A 62 0.36 -0.44 4.27
N GLY A 63 1.11 -1.36 3.63
CA GLY A 63 1.11 -1.53 2.17
C GLY A 63 -0.12 -2.23 1.58
N LYS A 64 -0.77 -3.12 2.34
CA LYS A 64 -2.00 -3.84 1.96
C LYS A 64 -3.27 -3.15 2.41
N LYS A 65 -3.20 -2.13 3.28
CA LYS A 65 -4.32 -1.19 3.43
C LYS A 65 -4.60 -0.69 2.02
N TYR A 66 -5.78 -1.02 1.52
CA TYR A 66 -6.38 -0.44 0.33
C TYR A 66 -6.47 1.06 0.58
N THR A 67 -5.35 1.77 0.43
CA THR A 67 -5.35 3.20 0.24
C THR A 67 -6.12 3.36 -1.06
N ALA A 68 -7.32 3.93 -0.97
CA ALA A 68 -7.98 4.42 -2.17
C ALA A 68 -6.91 5.19 -2.96
N PRO A 69 -6.77 5.03 -4.28
CA PRO A 69 -5.62 5.52 -5.06
C PRO A 69 -5.26 7.01 -4.90
N HIS A 70 -6.08 7.80 -4.21
CA HIS A 70 -5.87 9.22 -3.89
C HIS A 70 -5.94 9.54 -2.38
N SER A 71 -5.92 8.53 -1.52
CA SER A 71 -5.89 8.67 -0.06
C SER A 71 -4.49 9.11 0.38
N ARG A 72 -4.41 10.28 1.00
CA ARG A 72 -3.16 10.75 1.63
C ARG A 72 -3.02 10.11 3.00
N GLU A 73 -1.89 9.45 3.23
CA GLU A 73 -1.57 8.78 4.51
C GLU A 73 -1.50 9.76 5.69
N ALA A 74 -1.06 10.99 5.44
CA ALA A 74 -1.07 12.10 6.40
C ALA A 74 -1.70 13.35 5.78
N LEU A 75 -2.62 13.97 6.53
CA LEU A 75 -3.14 15.29 6.20
C LEU A 75 -2.08 16.35 6.52
N LYS A 76 -2.05 17.44 5.73
CA LYS A 76 -1.27 18.63 6.11
C LYS A 76 -1.81 19.15 7.44
N ALA A 77 -0.90 19.59 8.33
CA ALA A 77 -1.27 20.11 9.64
C ALA A 77 -2.28 21.27 9.58
N ASP A 78 -2.24 22.06 8.50
CA ASP A 78 -3.24 23.08 8.19
C ASP A 78 -3.67 22.98 6.72
N PRO A 79 -4.75 22.23 6.41
CA PRO A 79 -5.22 22.04 5.04
C PRO A 79 -6.03 23.26 4.55
N GLN A 80 -5.63 23.83 3.41
CA GLN A 80 -6.39 24.92 2.80
C GLN A 80 -7.77 24.46 2.30
N ARG A 81 -8.77 25.34 2.46
CA ARG A 81 -10.14 25.09 1.96
C ARG A 81 -10.13 24.95 0.44
N PRO A 82 -10.82 23.95 -0.14
CA PRO A 82 -10.96 23.85 -1.59
C PRO A 82 -11.71 25.07 -2.10
N GLY A 83 -11.00 25.91 -2.87
CA GLY A 83 -11.52 27.17 -3.41
C GLY A 83 -11.33 27.21 -4.92
N ARG A 84 -12.31 27.76 -5.63
CA ARG A 84 -12.13 28.14 -7.03
C ARG A 84 -11.21 29.36 -7.07
N LYS A 85 -10.28 29.38 -8.03
CA LYS A 85 -9.52 30.61 -8.32
C LYS A 85 -10.53 31.71 -8.68
N PRO A 86 -10.37 32.94 -8.17
CA PRO A 86 -11.21 34.05 -8.60
C PRO A 86 -11.06 34.21 -10.11
N GLY A 87 -12.18 34.41 -10.82
CA GLY A 87 -12.13 34.65 -12.25
C GLY A 87 -11.38 35.95 -12.54
N GLN A 88 -10.61 35.96 -13.62
CA GLN A 88 -9.81 37.11 -14.03
C GLN A 88 -10.51 37.85 -15.18
N GLY A 89 -10.38 39.17 -15.20
CA GLY A 89 -10.93 40.03 -16.26
C GLY A 89 -12.14 40.84 -15.83
N THR A 90 -12.60 41.71 -16.74
CA THR A 90 -13.74 42.60 -16.51
C THR A 90 -15.05 41.84 -16.75
N PHE A 91 -15.74 41.51 -15.66
CA PHE A 91 -17.09 40.95 -15.75
C PHE A 91 -18.06 42.03 -16.22
N THR A 92 -18.53 41.92 -17.46
CA THR A 92 -19.54 42.83 -18.03
C THR A 92 -20.80 42.05 -18.37
N TYR A 93 -21.95 42.71 -18.30
CA TYR A 93 -23.22 42.15 -18.75
C TYR A 93 -23.44 42.47 -20.24
N ARG A 94 -24.16 41.59 -20.94
CA ARG A 94 -24.50 41.79 -22.36
C ARG A 94 -25.50 42.93 -22.49
N GLN A 95 -25.14 43.99 -23.21
CA GLN A 95 -26.08 45.07 -23.51
C GLN A 95 -27.23 44.57 -24.37
N VAL A 96 -28.43 45.09 -24.11
CA VAL A 96 -29.61 44.82 -24.93
C VAL A 96 -29.33 45.38 -26.33
N PRO A 97 -29.49 44.59 -27.41
CA PRO A 97 -29.28 45.08 -28.76
C PRO A 97 -30.34 46.11 -29.13
N GLU A 98 -29.99 47.01 -30.04
CA GLU A 98 -30.91 47.98 -30.62
C GLU A 98 -31.99 47.26 -31.45
N SER A 99 -33.26 47.61 -31.23
CA SER A 99 -34.37 47.08 -32.03
C SER A 99 -34.48 47.88 -33.33
N ILE A 100 -34.07 47.29 -34.44
CA ILE A 100 -34.21 47.89 -35.78
C ILE A 100 -35.46 47.30 -36.42
N THR A 101 -36.48 48.13 -36.64
CA THR A 101 -37.65 47.80 -37.48
C THR A 101 -37.42 48.45 -38.84
N GLU A 102 -36.69 47.76 -39.72
CA GLU A 102 -36.47 48.19 -41.09
C GLU A 102 -37.46 47.45 -42.00
N GLU A 103 -38.33 48.18 -42.67
CA GLU A 103 -39.19 47.62 -43.73
C GLU A 103 -38.46 47.72 -45.06
N ILE A 104 -38.07 46.57 -45.62
CA ILE A 104 -37.46 46.50 -46.95
C ILE A 104 -38.55 46.10 -47.95
N THR A 105 -38.86 47.00 -48.89
CA THR A 105 -39.76 46.68 -49.99
C THR A 105 -39.02 45.81 -51.01
N VAL A 106 -39.34 44.52 -51.05
CA VAL A 106 -38.81 43.60 -52.07
C VAL A 106 -39.76 43.59 -53.26
N SER A 107 -39.23 43.92 -54.44
CA SER A 107 -39.95 43.70 -55.70
C SER A 107 -39.99 42.21 -55.98
N VAL A 108 -41.10 41.56 -55.62
CA VAL A 108 -41.39 40.19 -56.05
C VAL A 108 -42.08 40.26 -57.42
N PRO A 109 -41.51 39.68 -58.48
CA PRO A 109 -42.24 39.54 -59.73
C PRO A 109 -43.40 38.57 -59.50
N ASN A 110 -44.61 38.94 -59.90
CA ASN A 110 -45.78 38.06 -59.90
C ASN A 110 -45.60 36.98 -60.98
N ARG A 111 -44.74 36.00 -60.70
CA ARG A 111 -44.37 34.90 -61.60
C ARG A 111 -44.91 33.58 -61.04
N CYS A 112 -45.76 32.91 -61.81
CA CYS A 112 -46.19 31.56 -61.45
C CYS A 112 -45.04 30.57 -61.66
N PRO A 113 -44.55 29.84 -60.64
CA PRO A 113 -43.43 28.93 -60.78
C PRO A 113 -43.75 27.68 -61.63
N ALA A 114 -45.03 27.42 -61.92
CA ALA A 114 -45.45 26.26 -62.71
C ALA A 114 -45.53 26.55 -64.23
N CYS A 115 -45.86 27.78 -64.63
CA CYS A 115 -46.12 28.13 -66.03
C CYS A 115 -45.46 29.42 -66.51
N ASP A 116 -44.63 30.05 -65.67
CA ASP A 116 -43.85 31.24 -65.98
C ASP A 116 -44.63 32.51 -66.33
N PHE A 117 -45.94 32.50 -66.11
CA PHE A 117 -46.80 33.64 -66.36
C PHE A 117 -46.40 34.85 -65.50
N LEU A 118 -46.20 36.01 -66.15
CA LEU A 118 -45.94 37.32 -65.53
C LEU A 118 -47.17 38.22 -65.73
N GLY A 119 -47.93 38.45 -64.66
CA GLY A 119 -49.13 39.29 -64.68
C GLY A 119 -49.75 39.44 -63.29
N GLU A 120 -50.75 40.30 -63.12
CA GLU A 120 -51.45 40.48 -61.84
C GLU A 120 -52.20 39.20 -61.43
N LEU A 121 -51.92 38.71 -60.23
CA LEU A 121 -52.65 37.61 -59.62
C LEU A 121 -54.03 38.12 -59.17
N VAL A 122 -55.04 37.98 -60.02
CA VAL A 122 -56.43 38.25 -59.63
C VAL A 122 -56.96 37.03 -58.88
N LEU A 123 -57.07 37.14 -57.55
CA LEU A 123 -57.74 36.14 -56.74
C LEU A 123 -59.24 36.24 -57.01
N SER A 124 -59.80 35.26 -57.73
CA SER A 124 -61.26 35.15 -57.87
C SER A 124 -61.86 34.76 -56.52
N SER A 125 -62.72 35.61 -55.97
CA SER A 125 -63.54 35.36 -54.78
C SER A 125 -64.56 34.25 -55.01
#